data_AF-A0A928Y2S7-F1
#
_entry.id   AF-A0A928Y2S7-F1
#
_cell.length_a   1.000
_cell.length_b   1.000
_cell.length_c   1.000
_cell.angle_alpha   90.00
_cell.angle_beta   90.00
_cell.angle_gamma   90.00
#
_symmetry.space_group_name_H-M   'P 1'
#
loop_
_entity.id
_entity.type
_entity.pdbx_description
1 polymer ?
#
loop_
_entity_poly.entity_id
_entity_poly.type
_entity_poly.pdbx_seq_one_letter_code
_entity_poly.pdbx_strand_id
1 'polypeptide(L)'
;MSLHAQAPEIPLVTGEHWVASTEAVKKAYLVGLANLVQVETAFYASNPPSDAQNFVPRLARGLKGQSLDSVRQALDKWYGANPNRLNRPVVETIWFELAVPGLRK
;
A
#
# COMPACT_ATOMS: atom_id res chain seq x y z
N MET A 1 -8.88 38.31 10.29
CA MET A 1 -8.83 36.92 10.81
C MET A 1 -9.32 36.00 9.70
N SER A 2 -8.41 35.35 9.00
CA SER A 2 -8.78 34.37 7.96
C SER A 2 -8.88 33.00 8.62
N LEU A 3 -10.07 32.42 8.60
CA LEU A 3 -10.30 31.02 8.97
C LEU A 3 -9.72 30.16 7.84
N HIS A 4 -8.51 29.63 8.02
CA HIS A 4 -8.10 28.47 7.24
C HIS A 4 -8.97 27.30 7.71
N ALA A 5 -9.95 26.91 6.90
CA ALA A 5 -10.61 25.62 7.06
C ALA A 5 -9.52 24.55 6.95
N GLN A 6 -9.14 23.97 8.07
CA GLN A 6 -8.21 22.86 8.12
C GLN A 6 -8.91 21.69 7.43
N ALA A 7 -8.45 21.32 6.23
CA ALA A 7 -9.00 20.18 5.51
C ALA A 7 -8.98 18.97 6.46
N PRO A 8 -10.06 18.17 6.52
CA PRO A 8 -10.09 16.98 7.37
C PRO A 8 -8.89 16.10 7.01
N GLU A 9 -8.14 15.69 8.03
CA GLU A 9 -7.00 14.79 7.87
C GLU A 9 -7.47 13.52 7.15
N ILE A 10 -6.83 13.17 6.03
CA ILE A 10 -7.15 11.94 5.32
C ILE A 10 -6.69 10.77 6.20
N PRO A 11 -7.60 9.92 6.69
CA PRO A 11 -7.23 8.87 7.63
C PRO A 11 -6.32 7.85 6.94
N LEU A 12 -5.25 7.48 7.63
CA LEU A 12 -4.37 6.40 7.19
C LEU A 12 -5.09 5.06 7.39
N VAL A 13 -5.22 4.27 6.33
CA VAL A 13 -5.87 2.95 6.41
C VAL A 13 -4.94 2.00 7.16
N THR A 14 -5.36 1.59 8.34
CA THR A 14 -4.67 0.64 9.23
C THR A 14 -5.28 -0.76 9.16
N GLY A 15 -4.70 -1.69 9.91
CA GLY A 15 -5.25 -3.02 10.16
C GLY A 15 -6.65 -2.99 10.78
N GLU A 16 -6.99 -2.03 11.65
CA GLU A 16 -8.37 -1.94 12.18
C GLU A 16 -9.40 -1.76 11.06
N HIS A 17 -9.11 -0.83 10.15
CA HIS A 17 -9.95 -0.58 8.98
C HIS A 17 -9.97 -1.81 8.06
N TRP A 18 -8.82 -2.45 7.86
CA TRP A 18 -8.69 -3.63 7.02
C TRP A 18 -9.55 -4.78 7.54
N VAL A 19 -9.42 -5.17 8.81
CA VAL A 19 -10.16 -6.32 9.36
C VAL A 19 -11.68 -6.07 9.41
N ALA A 20 -12.10 -4.81 9.60
CA ALA A 20 -13.51 -4.42 9.58
C ALA A 20 -14.11 -4.31 8.17
N SER A 21 -13.27 -4.28 7.13
CA SER A 21 -13.71 -4.06 5.74
C SER A 21 -14.18 -5.35 5.06
N THR A 22 -15.16 -5.19 4.16
CA THR A 22 -15.56 -6.26 3.25
C THR A 22 -14.44 -6.57 2.24
N GLU A 23 -14.51 -7.75 1.62
CA GLU A 23 -13.57 -8.11 0.56
C GLU A 23 -13.57 -7.10 -0.60
N ALA A 24 -14.75 -6.61 -1.00
CA ALA A 24 -14.88 -5.63 -2.07
C ALA A 24 -14.18 -4.30 -1.73
N VAL A 25 -14.31 -3.82 -0.49
CA VAL A 25 -13.63 -2.59 -0.02
C VAL A 25 -12.11 -2.76 -0.02
N LYS A 26 -11.62 -3.91 0.48
CA LYS A 26 -10.19 -4.25 0.45
C LYS A 26 -9.66 -4.25 -0.99
N LYS A 27 -10.39 -4.87 -1.91
CA LYS A 27 -10.03 -4.91 -3.33
C LYS A 27 -9.99 -3.52 -3.94
N ALA A 28 -11.01 -2.69 -3.70
CA ALA A 28 -11.06 -1.32 -4.20
C ALA A 28 -9.88 -0.46 -3.71
N TYR A 29 -9.52 -0.59 -2.42
CA TYR A 29 -8.34 0.09 -1.86
C TYR A 29 -7.05 -0.33 -2.56
N LEU A 30 -6.85 -1.65 -2.77
CA LEU A 30 -5.67 -2.16 -3.49
C LEU A 30 -5.65 -1.75 -4.97
N VAL A 31 -6.80 -1.68 -5.64
CA VAL A 31 -6.91 -1.13 -7.00
C VAL A 31 -6.46 0.33 -7.01
N GLY A 32 -6.89 1.14 -6.04
CA GLY A 32 -6.45 2.53 -5.91
C GLY A 32 -4.93 2.68 -5.79
N LEU A 33 -4.31 1.87 -4.94
CA LEU A 33 -2.84 1.83 -4.81
C LEU A 33 -2.16 1.37 -6.11
N ALA A 34 -2.67 0.33 -6.76
CA ALA A 34 -2.12 -0.17 -8.02
C ALA A 34 -2.21 0.89 -9.14
N ASN A 35 -3.30 1.64 -9.19
CA ASN A 35 -3.47 2.74 -10.15
C ASN A 35 -2.48 3.88 -9.88
N LEU A 36 -2.24 4.22 -8.61
CA LEU A 36 -1.23 5.22 -8.25
C LEU A 36 0.18 4.80 -8.70
N VAL A 37 0.55 3.53 -8.47
CA VAL A 37 1.84 2.98 -8.94
C VAL A 37 1.94 3.05 -10.47
N GLN A 38 0.87 2.68 -11.20
CA GLN A 38 0.86 2.75 -12.66
C GLN A 38 1.04 4.19 -13.18
N VAL A 39 0.34 5.16 -12.58
CA VAL A 39 0.46 6.58 -12.95
C VAL A 39 1.87 7.09 -12.69
N GLU A 40 2.44 6.80 -11.52
CA GLU A 40 3.80 7.20 -11.17
C GLU A 40 4.84 6.59 -12.13
N THR A 41 4.73 5.30 -12.40
CA THR A 41 5.65 4.60 -13.31
C THR A 41 5.56 5.16 -14.73
N ALA A 42 4.35 5.48 -15.20
CA ALA A 42 4.15 6.13 -16.50
C ALA A 42 4.73 7.55 -16.53
N PHE A 43 4.55 8.32 -15.46
CA PHE A 43 5.06 9.68 -15.33
C PHE A 43 6.59 9.74 -15.40
N TYR A 44 7.27 8.77 -14.79
CA TYR A 44 8.74 8.69 -14.76
C TYR A 44 9.35 7.80 -15.85
N ALA A 45 8.56 7.26 -16.78
CA ALA A 45 9.04 6.27 -17.76
C ALA A 45 10.27 6.73 -18.57
N SER A 46 10.33 8.01 -18.93
CA SER A 46 11.45 8.59 -19.70
C SER A 46 12.60 9.08 -18.84
N ASN A 47 12.39 9.29 -17.54
CA ASN A 47 13.42 9.76 -16.60
C ASN A 47 13.19 9.15 -15.21
N PRO A 48 13.57 7.88 -15.00
CA PRO A 48 13.33 7.20 -13.74
C PRO A 48 14.11 7.84 -12.59
N PRO A 49 13.46 8.17 -11.45
CA PRO A 49 14.14 8.68 -10.28
C PRO A 49 15.03 7.60 -9.67
N SER A 50 16.08 8.00 -8.95
CA SER A 50 16.88 7.05 -8.18
C SER A 50 16.07 6.45 -7.01
N ASP A 51 16.46 5.27 -6.55
CA ASP A 51 15.84 4.59 -5.40
C ASP A 51 15.87 5.43 -4.10
N ALA A 52 16.77 6.42 -4.01
CA ALA A 52 16.85 7.36 -2.88
C ALA A 52 15.82 8.50 -2.97
N GLN A 53 15.30 8.78 -4.17
CA GLN A 53 14.34 9.84 -4.44
C GLN A 53 12.90 9.31 -4.46
N ASN A 54 12.71 8.03 -4.76
CA ASN A 54 11.40 7.43 -4.89
C ASN A 54 11.41 5.93 -4.59
N PHE A 55 10.51 5.48 -3.72
CA PHE A 55 10.40 4.08 -3.34
C PHE A 55 9.47 3.27 -4.24
N VAL A 56 8.61 3.90 -5.06
CA VAL A 56 7.61 3.21 -5.87
C VAL A 56 8.23 2.21 -6.87
N PRO A 57 9.35 2.52 -7.56
CA PRO A 57 10.04 1.52 -8.39
C PRO A 57 10.47 0.27 -7.61
N ARG A 58 10.86 0.42 -6.34
CA ARG A 58 11.18 -0.72 -5.46
C ARG A 58 9.93 -1.46 -5.02
N LEU A 59 8.84 -0.75 -4.72
CA LEU A 59 7.55 -1.35 -4.40
C LEU A 59 7.07 -2.23 -5.56
N ALA A 60 7.07 -1.70 -6.78
CA ALA A 60 6.66 -2.42 -7.99
C ALA A 60 7.51 -3.67 -8.25
N ARG A 61 8.85 -3.56 -8.13
CA ARG A 61 9.76 -4.71 -8.24
C ARG A 61 9.49 -5.77 -7.17
N GLY A 62 9.34 -5.36 -5.91
CA GLY A 62 9.10 -6.26 -4.78
C GLY A 62 7.77 -7.01 -4.84
N LEU A 63 6.76 -6.40 -5.48
CA LEU A 63 5.46 -7.03 -5.70
C LEU A 63 5.35 -7.77 -7.03
N LYS A 64 6.44 -7.89 -7.80
CA LYS A 64 6.43 -8.60 -9.10
C LYS A 64 5.94 -10.03 -8.91
N GLY A 65 4.95 -10.43 -9.71
CA GLY A 65 4.32 -11.75 -9.66
C GLY A 65 3.21 -11.90 -8.59
N GLN A 66 2.96 -10.88 -7.79
CA GLN A 66 1.76 -10.82 -6.96
C GLN A 66 0.54 -10.42 -7.81
N SER A 67 -0.60 -11.03 -7.52
CA SER A 67 -1.90 -10.54 -7.97
C SER A 67 -2.53 -9.68 -6.89
N LEU A 68 -3.56 -8.91 -7.25
CA LEU A 68 -4.32 -8.14 -6.27
C LEU A 68 -4.91 -9.05 -5.17
N ASP A 69 -5.35 -10.24 -5.54
CA ASP A 69 -5.94 -11.18 -4.59
C ASP A 69 -4.88 -11.85 -3.70
N SER A 70 -3.67 -12.12 -4.22
CA SER A 70 -2.58 -12.66 -3.38
C SER A 70 -2.09 -11.63 -2.36
N VAL A 71 -2.02 -10.34 -2.73
CA VAL A 71 -1.72 -9.25 -1.79
C VAL A 71 -2.79 -9.17 -0.70
N ARG A 72 -4.07 -9.19 -1.09
CA ARG A 72 -5.20 -9.16 -0.13
C ARG A 72 -5.14 -10.32 0.86
N GLN A 73 -4.96 -11.54 0.36
CA GLN A 73 -4.89 -12.74 1.21
C GLN A 73 -3.68 -12.71 2.15
N ALA A 74 -2.53 -12.20 1.69
CA ALA A 74 -1.36 -12.03 2.53
C ALA A 74 -1.61 -11.02 3.67
N LEU A 75 -2.30 -9.92 3.39
CA LEU A 75 -2.72 -8.94 4.40
C LEU A 75 -3.72 -9.50 5.39
N ASP A 76 -4.75 -10.22 4.91
CA ASP A 76 -5.74 -10.92 5.76
C ASP A 76 -5.03 -11.89 6.71
N LYS A 77 -4.09 -12.69 6.18
CA LYS A 77 -3.29 -13.62 6.99
C LYS A 77 -2.41 -12.89 8.00
N TRP A 78 -1.74 -11.82 7.60
CA TRP A 78 -0.82 -11.10 8.49
C TRP A 78 -1.56 -10.42 9.63
N TYR A 79 -2.63 -9.67 9.36
CA TYR A 79 -3.41 -9.01 10.42
C TYR A 79 -4.15 -10.01 11.31
N GLY A 80 -4.64 -11.13 10.75
CA GLY A 80 -5.22 -12.23 11.55
C GLY A 80 -4.21 -12.88 12.50
N ALA A 81 -2.94 -12.98 12.10
CA ALA A 81 -1.87 -13.50 12.96
C ALA A 81 -1.28 -12.46 13.93
N ASN A 82 -1.59 -11.17 13.77
CA ASN A 82 -1.03 -10.07 14.55
C ASN A 82 -2.13 -9.13 15.11
N PRO A 83 -3.08 -9.64 15.93
CA PRO A 83 -4.21 -8.84 16.42
C PRO A 83 -3.79 -7.67 17.34
N ASN A 84 -2.57 -7.69 17.89
CA ASN A 84 -2.00 -6.59 18.68
C ASN A 84 -1.29 -5.52 17.84
N ARG A 85 -1.30 -5.64 16.51
CA ARG A 85 -0.65 -4.71 15.57
C ARG A 85 -1.62 -4.13 14.54
N LEU A 86 -2.91 -4.10 14.86
CA LEU A 86 -3.91 -3.56 13.94
C LEU A 86 -3.67 -2.07 13.65
N ASN A 87 -3.03 -1.33 14.54
CA ASN A 87 -2.69 0.09 14.35
C ASN A 87 -1.68 0.33 13.22
N ARG A 88 -1.03 -0.73 12.71
CA ARG A 88 -0.06 -0.63 11.63
C ARG A 88 -0.74 -0.31 10.30
N PRO A 89 -0.26 0.68 9.53
CA PRO A 89 -0.80 1.03 8.21
C PRO A 89 -0.75 -0.11 7.20
N VAL A 90 -1.79 -0.24 6.38
CA VAL A 90 -1.86 -1.28 5.33
C VAL A 90 -0.74 -1.12 4.31
N VAL A 91 -0.47 0.11 3.86
CA VAL A 91 0.60 0.38 2.89
C VAL A 91 1.99 0.05 3.46
N GLU A 92 2.20 0.31 4.76
CA GLU A 92 3.43 -0.06 5.45
C GLU A 92 3.58 -1.59 5.53
N THR A 93 2.50 -2.30 5.86
CA THR A 93 2.48 -3.76 5.89
C THR A 93 2.77 -4.35 4.50
N ILE A 94 2.19 -3.80 3.42
CA ILE A 94 2.53 -4.19 2.03
C ILE A 94 4.03 -4.04 1.77
N TRP A 95 4.62 -2.91 2.19
CA TRP A 95 6.04 -2.66 1.98
C TRP A 95 6.92 -3.68 2.70
N PHE A 96 6.80 -3.82 4.02
CA PHE A 96 7.73 -4.64 4.80
C PHE A 96 7.46 -6.14 4.72
N GLU A 97 6.21 -6.56 4.58
CA GLU A 97 5.84 -7.97 4.68
C GLU A 97 5.73 -8.65 3.31
N LEU A 98 5.56 -7.88 2.23
CA LEU A 98 5.43 -8.42 0.87
C LEU A 98 6.53 -7.91 -0.06
N ALA A 99 6.68 -6.58 -0.19
CA ALA A 99 7.58 -6.00 -1.19
C ALA A 99 9.06 -6.21 -0.84
N VAL A 100 9.49 -5.87 0.38
CA VAL A 100 10.89 -6.03 0.82
C VAL A 100 11.35 -7.49 0.73
N PRO A 101 10.58 -8.51 1.17
CA PRO A 101 10.93 -9.91 0.95
C PRO A 101 11.01 -10.28 -0.54
N GLY A 102 10.12 -9.74 -1.37
CA GLY A 102 10.12 -9.98 -2.82
C GLY A 102 11.34 -9.41 -3.55
N LEU A 103 11.98 -8.35 -3.02
CA LEU A 103 13.22 -7.79 -3.58
C LEU A 103 14.45 -8.69 -3.40
N ARG A 104 14.37 -9.72 -2.55
CA ARG A 104 15.48 -10.66 -2.27
C ARG A 104 15.43 -11.92 -3.12
N LYS A 105 14.41 -12.06 -3.96
CA LYS A 105 14.20 -13.20 -4.86
C LYS A 105 14.78 -12.89 -6.23
#